data_AF-A0A2Z5EDY8-F1
#
_entry.id   AF-A0A2Z5EDY8-F1
#
_cell.length_a   1.000
_cell.length_b   1.000
_cell.length_c   1.000
_cell.angle_alpha   90.00
_cell.angle_beta   90.00
_cell.angle_gamma   90.00
#
_symmetry.space_group_name_H-M   'P 1'
#
loop_
_entity.id
_entity.type
_entity.pdbx_description
1 polymer ?
#
loop_
_entity_poly.entity_id
_entity_poly.type
_entity_poly.pdbx_seq_one_letter_code
_entity_poly.pdbx_strand_id
1 'polypeptide(L)'
;MITELGKELRKIRIDRDERLLDMATRLDKSAAFVSAVEVGKKTPPSGFEEAVITIYGLAADVASRLRSASDRARKAFIIEPNSTLGKDTAGLLARQMNNLSADELNEIQNILNRKKE
;
A
#
# COMPACT_ATOMS: atom_id res chain seq x y z
N MET A 1 17.25 -2.75 5.85
CA MET A 1 16.20 -3.21 6.77
C MET A 1 15.01 -3.64 5.92
N ILE A 2 14.38 -4.77 6.19
CA ILE A 2 13.21 -5.24 5.42
C ILE A 2 11.98 -4.39 5.81
N THR A 3 11.19 -3.96 4.82
CA THR A 3 9.96 -3.19 5.08
C THR A 3 8.83 -4.12 5.52
N GLU A 4 7.76 -3.57 6.10
CA GLU A 4 6.55 -4.36 6.37
C GLU A 4 5.99 -5.00 5.09
N LEU A 5 6.02 -4.27 3.97
CA LEU A 5 5.64 -4.81 2.67
C LEU A 5 6.56 -5.98 2.28
N GLY A 6 7.87 -5.83 2.45
CA GLY A 6 8.83 -6.89 2.18
C GLY A 6 8.64 -8.13 3.04
N LYS A 7 8.24 -7.96 4.31
CA LYS A 7 7.89 -9.08 5.19
C LYS A 7 6.67 -9.84 4.66
N GLU A 8 5.61 -9.15 4.25
CA GLU A 8 4.42 -9.80 3.69
C GLU A 8 4.72 -10.51 2.35
N LEU A 9 5.49 -9.87 1.45
CA LEU A 9 5.93 -10.53 0.20
C LEU A 9 6.76 -11.79 0.47
N ARG A 10 7.67 -11.75 1.45
CA ARG A 10 8.47 -12.91 1.82
C ARG A 10 7.63 -14.03 2.43
N LYS A 11 6.61 -13.72 3.24
CA LYS A 11 5.67 -14.73 3.76
C LYS A 11 4.94 -15.43 2.61
N ILE A 12 4.40 -14.65 1.66
CA ILE A 12 3.73 -15.20 0.47
C ILE A 12 4.67 -16.14 -0.31
N ARG A 13 5.93 -15.76 -0.49
CA ARG A 13 6.93 -16.63 -1.15
C ARG A 13 7.17 -17.93 -0.38
N ILE A 14 7.32 -17.86 0.93
CA ILE A 14 7.52 -19.04 1.79
C ILE A 14 6.30 -19.96 1.72
N ASP A 15 5.09 -19.41 1.81
CA ASP A 15 3.84 -20.17 1.77
C ASP A 15 3.60 -20.85 0.42
N ARG A 16 4.24 -20.37 -0.65
CA ARG A 16 4.13 -20.89 -2.01
C ARG A 16 5.37 -21.67 -2.47
N ASP A 17 6.37 -21.84 -1.61
CA ASP A 17 7.67 -22.43 -1.94
C ASP A 17 8.34 -21.76 -3.16
N GLU A 18 8.24 -20.43 -3.23
CA GLU A 18 8.73 -19.63 -4.36
C GLU A 18 10.03 -18.89 -4.04
N ARG A 19 10.95 -18.88 -5.01
CA ARG A 19 12.13 -18.00 -4.98
C ARG A 19 11.71 -16.58 -5.35
N LEU A 20 12.61 -15.62 -5.08
CA LEU A 20 12.41 -14.23 -5.49
C LEU A 20 12.18 -14.11 -7.01
N LEU A 21 12.88 -14.91 -7.80
CA LEU A 21 12.76 -14.93 -9.25
C LEU A 21 11.36 -15.39 -9.70
N ASP A 22 10.81 -16.42 -9.06
CA ASP A 22 9.50 -16.96 -9.42
C ASP A 22 8.40 -15.90 -9.19
N MET A 23 8.45 -15.25 -8.03
CA MET A 23 7.53 -14.15 -7.73
C MET A 23 7.68 -12.98 -8.69
N ALA A 24 8.92 -12.61 -9.02
CA ALA A 24 9.18 -11.53 -9.95
C ALA A 24 8.61 -11.85 -11.36
N THR A 25 8.81 -13.07 -11.83
CA THR A 25 8.25 -13.56 -13.10
C THR A 25 6.73 -13.52 -13.09
N ARG A 26 6.07 -14.01 -12.02
CA ARG A 26 4.60 -13.97 -11.91
C ARG A 26 4.03 -12.56 -11.92
N LEU A 27 4.72 -11.62 -11.29
CA LEU A 27 4.31 -10.21 -11.20
C LEU A 27 4.67 -9.39 -12.45
N ASP A 28 5.30 -10.01 -13.45
CA ASP A 28 5.88 -9.33 -14.62
C ASP A 28 6.79 -8.16 -14.20
N LYS A 29 7.75 -8.46 -13.32
CA LYS A 29 8.75 -7.52 -12.79
C LYS A 29 10.13 -8.18 -12.75
N SER A 30 11.17 -7.36 -12.63
CA SER A 30 12.52 -7.90 -12.42
C SER A 30 12.74 -8.33 -10.96
N ALA A 31 13.57 -9.34 -10.74
CA ALA A 31 13.96 -9.75 -9.38
C ALA A 31 14.61 -8.59 -8.60
N ALA A 32 15.37 -7.73 -9.30
CA ALA A 32 15.93 -6.51 -8.72
C ALA A 32 14.85 -5.52 -8.26
N PHE A 33 13.75 -5.39 -9.02
CA PHE A 33 12.61 -4.56 -8.63
C PHE A 33 11.96 -5.10 -7.35
N VAL A 34 11.60 -6.39 -7.31
CA VAL A 34 10.95 -7.00 -6.13
C VAL A 34 11.86 -6.89 -4.92
N SER A 35 13.15 -7.19 -5.06
CA SER A 35 14.13 -7.02 -3.98
C SER A 35 14.20 -5.58 -3.47
N ALA A 36 14.26 -4.59 -4.38
CA ALA A 36 14.30 -3.18 -4.01
C ALA A 36 13.05 -2.73 -3.25
N VAL A 37 11.87 -3.27 -3.59
CA VAL A 37 10.63 -3.04 -2.84
C VAL A 37 10.69 -3.69 -1.46
N GLU A 38 11.17 -4.94 -1.36
CA GLU A 38 11.27 -5.65 -0.09
C GLU A 38 12.17 -4.94 0.94
N VAL A 39 13.26 -4.33 0.47
CA VAL A 39 14.19 -3.58 1.34
C VAL A 39 13.89 -2.08 1.42
N GLY A 40 12.81 -1.61 0.80
CA GLY A 40 12.38 -0.20 0.85
C GLY A 40 13.24 0.77 0.03
N LYS A 41 14.11 0.27 -0.85
CA LYS A 41 14.87 1.09 -1.79
C LYS A 41 13.98 1.65 -2.91
N LYS A 42 12.88 0.97 -3.23
CA LYS A 42 11.91 1.41 -4.24
C LYS A 42 10.50 1.41 -3.69
N THR A 43 9.77 2.48 -3.96
CA THR A 43 8.35 2.59 -3.63
C THR A 43 7.54 1.74 -4.64
N PRO A 44 6.61 0.89 -4.17
CA PRO A 44 5.73 0.15 -5.07
C PRO A 44 4.84 1.12 -5.88
N PRO A 45 4.60 0.87 -7.18
CA PRO A 45 3.65 1.66 -7.95
C PRO A 45 2.22 1.50 -7.41
N SER A 46 1.33 2.41 -7.82
CA SER A 46 -0.09 2.25 -7.54
C SER A 46 -0.61 0.92 -8.12
N GLY A 47 -1.44 0.20 -7.36
CA GLY A 47 -2.00 -1.09 -7.77
C GLY A 47 -1.05 -2.29 -7.67
N PHE A 48 0.19 -2.13 -7.17
CA PHE A 48 1.11 -3.25 -6.98
C PHE A 48 0.55 -4.32 -6.02
N GLU A 49 0.01 -3.90 -4.89
CA GLU A 49 -0.64 -4.80 -3.93
C GLU A 49 -1.83 -5.54 -4.54
N GLU A 50 -2.64 -4.89 -5.38
CA GLU A 50 -3.78 -5.55 -6.02
C GLU A 50 -3.32 -6.60 -7.03
N ALA A 51 -2.24 -6.34 -7.76
CA ALA A 51 -1.62 -7.34 -8.63
C ALA A 51 -1.16 -8.55 -7.81
N VAL A 52 -0.48 -8.34 -6.68
CA VAL A 52 -0.05 -9.42 -5.79
C VAL A 52 -1.26 -10.18 -5.21
N ILE A 53 -2.28 -9.48 -4.71
CA ILE A 53 -3.51 -10.08 -4.16
C ILE A 53 -4.18 -10.97 -5.19
N THR A 54 -4.31 -10.49 -6.42
CA THR A 54 -4.98 -11.20 -7.52
C THR A 54 -4.17 -12.41 -7.97
N ILE A 55 -2.88 -12.24 -8.25
CA ILE A 55 -2.01 -13.31 -8.77
C ILE A 55 -1.86 -14.46 -7.76
N TYR A 56 -1.81 -14.13 -6.48
CA TYR A 56 -1.67 -15.12 -5.42
C TYR A 56 -3.00 -15.57 -4.82
N GLY A 57 -4.13 -14.97 -5.17
CA GLY A 57 -5.44 -15.34 -4.59
C GLY A 57 -5.44 -15.22 -3.07
N LEU A 58 -4.97 -14.07 -2.55
CA LEU A 58 -4.78 -13.88 -1.12
C LEU A 58 -6.12 -13.75 -0.37
N ALA A 59 -6.20 -14.36 0.81
CA ALA A 59 -7.33 -14.21 1.72
C ALA A 59 -7.51 -12.74 2.18
N ALA A 60 -8.73 -12.38 2.58
CA ALA A 60 -9.10 -11.00 2.88
C ALA A 60 -8.21 -10.34 3.97
N ASP A 61 -7.79 -11.12 4.98
CA ASP A 61 -6.91 -10.65 6.06
C ASP A 61 -5.49 -10.35 5.54
N VAL A 62 -4.93 -11.24 4.71
CA VAL A 62 -3.61 -11.07 4.11
C VAL A 62 -3.63 -9.90 3.12
N ALA A 63 -4.69 -9.80 2.31
CA ALA A 63 -4.90 -8.70 1.38
C ALA A 63 -4.98 -7.35 2.10
N SER A 64 -5.70 -7.28 3.23
CA SER A 64 -5.77 -6.07 4.05
C SER A 64 -4.40 -5.68 4.62
N ARG A 65 -3.65 -6.64 5.18
CA ARG A 65 -2.29 -6.40 5.67
C ARG A 65 -1.35 -5.91 4.57
N LEU A 66 -1.44 -6.51 3.37
CA LEU A 66 -0.62 -6.12 2.24
C LEU A 66 -0.93 -4.69 1.77
N ARG A 67 -2.22 -4.33 1.67
CA ARG A 67 -2.64 -2.94 1.34
C ARG A 67 -2.07 -1.94 2.34
N SER A 68 -2.27 -2.17 3.63
CA SER A 68 -1.73 -1.28 4.66
C SER A 68 -0.21 -1.20 4.65
N ALA A 69 0.48 -2.32 4.36
CA ALA A 69 1.93 -2.34 4.24
C ALA A 69 2.43 -1.57 3.00
N SER A 70 1.73 -1.70 1.87
CA SER A 70 1.97 -0.90 0.66
C SER A 70 1.75 0.58 0.90
N ASP A 71 0.66 0.96 1.56
CA ASP A 71 0.36 2.37 1.87
C ASP A 71 1.45 2.99 2.75
N ARG A 72 1.92 2.26 3.77
CA ARG A 72 3.06 2.71 4.61
C ARG A 72 4.38 2.79 3.84
N ALA A 73 4.54 2.03 2.75
CA ALA A 73 5.74 2.07 1.91
C ALA A 73 5.69 3.21 0.87
N ARG A 74 4.53 3.82 0.64
CA ARG A 74 4.34 4.96 -0.26
C ARG A 74 4.81 6.25 0.39
N LYS A 75 5.37 7.13 -0.46
CA LYS A 75 5.78 8.48 -0.06
C LYS A 75 4.77 9.56 -0.42
N ALA A 76 3.88 9.27 -1.36
CA ALA A 76 2.90 10.20 -1.87
C ALA A 76 1.65 9.45 -2.30
N PHE A 77 0.51 10.13 -2.20
CA PHE A 77 -0.79 9.66 -2.64
C PHE A 77 -1.36 10.65 -3.64
N ILE A 78 -1.95 10.15 -4.71
CA ILE A 78 -2.67 10.96 -5.70
C ILE A 78 -4.16 10.84 -5.37
N ILE A 79 -4.82 11.98 -5.22
CA ILE A 79 -6.26 12.07 -4.95
C ILE A 79 -6.89 12.85 -6.10
N GLU A 80 -7.91 12.28 -6.75
CA GLU A 80 -8.61 12.87 -7.89
C GLU A 80 -10.07 13.21 -7.50
N PRO A 81 -10.31 14.33 -6.81
CA PRO A 81 -11.66 14.72 -6.39
C PRO A 81 -12.51 15.19 -7.58
N ASN A 82 -13.78 14.77 -7.61
CA ASN A 82 -14.72 15.04 -8.70
C ASN A 82 -15.72 16.17 -8.42
N SER A 83 -15.65 16.83 -7.25
CA SER A 83 -16.53 17.94 -6.86
C SER A 83 -15.72 19.14 -6.37
N THR A 84 -16.30 20.34 -6.41
CA THR A 84 -15.67 21.57 -5.88
C THR A 84 -15.32 21.40 -4.40
N LEU A 85 -16.28 20.96 -3.58
CA LEU A 85 -16.04 20.69 -2.16
C LEU A 85 -14.94 19.63 -1.95
N GLY A 86 -14.89 18.59 -2.79
CA GLY A 86 -13.84 17.59 -2.75
C GLY A 86 -12.46 18.15 -3.07
N LYS A 87 -12.36 19.06 -4.06
CA LYS A 87 -11.11 19.76 -4.41
C LYS A 87 -10.64 20.65 -3.28
N ASP A 88 -11.54 21.42 -2.68
CA ASP A 88 -11.22 22.31 -1.54
C ASP A 88 -10.76 21.50 -0.32
N THR A 89 -11.46 20.41 -0.02
CA THR A 89 -11.11 19.51 1.08
C THR A 89 -9.76 18.84 0.85
N ALA A 90 -9.50 18.32 -0.35
CA ALA A 90 -8.21 17.70 -0.69
C ALA A 90 -7.06 18.71 -0.61
N GLY A 91 -7.28 19.95 -1.07
CA GLY A 91 -6.30 21.02 -0.97
C GLY A 91 -6.00 21.42 0.48
N LEU A 92 -7.02 21.49 1.33
CA LEU A 92 -6.84 21.76 2.76
C LEU A 92 -6.08 20.61 3.45
N LEU A 93 -6.47 19.37 3.17
CA LEU A 93 -5.84 18.17 3.69
C LEU A 93 -4.35 18.11 3.31
N ALA A 94 -4.01 18.37 2.04
CA ALA A 94 -2.63 18.38 1.58
C ALA A 94 -1.75 19.42 2.29
N ARG A 95 -2.32 20.60 2.62
CA ARG A 95 -1.58 21.66 3.33
C ARG A 95 -1.42 21.37 4.83
N GLN A 96 -2.38 20.68 5.44
CA GLN A 96 -2.40 20.47 6.90
C GLN A 96 -1.92 19.08 7.34
N MET A 97 -1.78 18.10 6.44
CA MET A 97 -1.51 16.70 6.78
C MET A 97 -0.39 16.50 7.81
N ASN A 98 0.71 17.24 7.68
CA ASN A 98 1.88 17.11 8.57
C ASN A 98 1.79 17.94 9.86
N ASN A 99 0.73 18.73 10.02
CA ASN A 99 0.48 19.59 11.18
C ASN A 99 -0.66 19.05 12.07
N LEU A 100 -1.38 18.03 11.63
CA LEU A 100 -2.46 17.41 12.39
C LEU A 100 -1.89 16.55 13.53
N SER A 101 -2.50 16.65 14.70
CA SER A 101 -2.23 15.80 15.87
C SER A 101 -2.73 14.37 15.65
N ALA A 102 -2.26 13.45 16.49
CA ALA A 102 -2.72 12.07 16.46
C ALA A 102 -4.24 11.94 16.67
N ASP A 103 -4.81 12.77 17.55
CA ASP A 103 -6.26 12.77 17.82
C ASP A 103 -7.06 13.25 16.61
N GLU A 104 -6.61 14.33 15.95
CA GLU A 104 -7.25 14.83 14.72
C GLU A 104 -7.14 13.81 13.57
N LEU A 105 -5.99 13.14 13.41
CA LEU A 105 -5.83 12.07 12.42
C LEU A 105 -6.76 10.88 12.72
N ASN A 106 -7.00 10.56 14.00
CA ASN A 106 -7.95 9.53 14.39
C ASN A 106 -9.40 9.93 14.07
N GLU A 107 -9.77 11.19 14.30
CA GLU A 107 -11.10 11.71 13.91
C GLU A 107 -11.33 11.62 12.41
N ILE A 108 -10.34 12.01 11.60
CA ILE A 108 -10.40 11.88 10.14
C ILE A 108 -10.56 10.41 9.74
N GLN A 109 -9.78 9.50 10.32
CA GLN A 109 -9.92 8.07 10.07
C GLN A 109 -11.33 7.56 10.41
N ASN A 110 -11.91 8.00 11.53
CA ASN A 110 -13.26 7.64 11.92
C ASN A 110 -14.32 8.15 10.94
N ILE A 111 -14.14 9.35 10.37
CA ILE A 111 -15.03 9.87 9.33
C ILE A 111 -14.93 9.03 8.05
N LEU A 112 -13.71 8.65 7.65
CA LEU A 112 -13.47 7.89 6.42
C LEU A 112 -13.92 6.43 6.52
N ASN A 113 -13.82 5.81 7.69
CA ASN A 113 -14.24 4.41 7.92
C ASN A 113 -15.77 4.26 8.04
N ARG A 114 -16.51 5.31 8.41
CA ARG A 114 -17.99 5.29 8.52
C ARG A 114 -18.73 4.91 7.23
N LYS A 115 -18.07 4.93 6.07
CA LYS A 115 -18.67 4.58 4.76
C LYS A 115 -18.35 3.17 4.28
N LYS A 116 -17.60 2.37 5.05
CA LYS A 116 -17.26 0.98 4.71
C LYS A 116 -18.28 -0.04 5.23
N GLU A 117 -19.29 0.40 5.97
CA GLU A 117 -20.50 -0.36 6.35
C GLU A 117 -21.65 -0.03 5.40
#